data_AF-A0A5M3VVT0-F1
#
_entry.id   AF-A0A5M3VVT0-F1
#
_cell.length_a   1.000
_cell.length_b   1.000
_cell.length_c   1.000
_cell.angle_alpha   90.00
_cell.angle_beta   90.00
_cell.angle_gamma   90.00
#
_symmetry.space_group_name_H-M   'P 1'
#
loop_
_entity.id
_entity.type
_entity.pdbx_description
1 polymer ?
#
loop_
_entity_poly.entity_id
_entity_poly.type
_entity_poly.pdbx_seq_one_letter_code
_entity_poly.pdbx_strand_id
1 'polypeptide(L)'
;MLIMGEVRTGLLQNSAEIEERDHQTVLGLLAGERVRMSRRPIVYAVSPDLLTGVDCRLPSASNARIRGVGTLVSRATITGGRILQGSSYVRVVRGEVNHRLPWSHYLARPGVVEVLGKVSAPDLAGGFLAFGPPGEQLDLGSVSDRFMDVVQESALLDLRAPFRSDRTRLRWVAETGEPGVHFILGESTGRTLRLTHHGEFSPAVVDLCEDLALHDWLLTALLTIVQRARIGGASRPEVSARLAPAVDTLLHLWMPGARIHPSLAPLWENLERTPGFSRQWQSLVERVRDQLAVNTLALLRETNG
;
A
#
# COMPACT_ATOMS: atom_id res chain seq x y z
N MET A 1 11.97 5.86 -19.03
CA MET A 1 11.32 4.58 -18.66
C MET A 1 10.11 4.92 -17.80
N LEU A 2 9.00 4.18 -17.96
CA LEU A 2 7.80 4.35 -17.14
C LEU A 2 7.54 3.08 -16.34
N ILE A 3 7.17 3.24 -15.09
CA ILE A 3 6.74 2.16 -14.21
C ILE A 3 5.38 2.53 -13.71
N MET A 4 4.49 1.55 -13.69
CA MET A 4 3.15 1.70 -13.15
C MET A 4 2.97 0.63 -12.09
N GLY A 5 2.38 1.01 -10.96
CA GLY A 5 2.10 0.06 -9.91
C GLY A 5 0.89 0.45 -9.10
N GLU A 6 0.41 -0.52 -8.34
CA GLU A 6 -0.70 -0.33 -7.43
C GLU A 6 -0.46 -1.08 -6.13
N VAL A 7 -0.68 -0.39 -5.02
CA VAL A 7 -0.63 -0.95 -3.67
C VAL A 7 -2.03 -0.89 -3.08
N ARG A 8 -2.47 -2.02 -2.55
CA ARG A 8 -3.68 -2.15 -1.73
C ARG A 8 -3.23 -2.36 -0.30
N THR A 9 -3.77 -1.58 0.62
CA THR A 9 -3.41 -1.66 2.04
C THR A 9 -4.66 -1.85 2.88
N GLY A 10 -4.62 -2.79 3.83
CA GLY A 10 -5.70 -2.99 4.78
C GLY A 10 -5.30 -3.87 5.95
N LEU A 11 -6.27 -4.17 6.83
CA LEU A 11 -6.04 -5.13 7.91
C LEU A 11 -5.96 -6.56 7.38
N LEU A 12 -4.97 -7.30 7.88
CA LEU A 12 -5.04 -8.75 7.93
C LEU A 12 -6.28 -9.12 8.74
N GLN A 13 -7.12 -10.03 8.24
CA GLN A 13 -8.33 -10.45 8.95
C GLN A 13 -7.95 -11.46 10.03
N ASN A 14 -7.28 -10.97 11.07
CA ASN A 14 -6.90 -11.74 12.24
C ASN A 14 -7.05 -10.88 13.50
N SER A 15 -7.60 -11.43 14.59
CA SER A 15 -7.87 -10.65 15.80
C SER A 15 -6.58 -10.24 16.52
N ALA A 16 -5.57 -11.12 16.50
CA ALA A 16 -4.26 -10.90 17.06
C ALA A 16 -3.20 -10.63 15.98
N GLU A 17 -2.04 -10.15 16.41
CA GLU A 17 -0.84 -10.19 15.59
C GLU A 17 -0.49 -11.65 15.26
N ILE A 18 -0.23 -11.96 13.99
CA ILE A 18 0.28 -13.29 13.62
C ILE A 18 1.73 -13.46 14.07
N GLU A 19 2.10 -14.66 14.51
CA GLU A 19 3.44 -14.93 14.98
C GLU A 19 4.44 -15.08 13.83
N GLU A 20 5.74 -14.91 14.13
CA GLU A 20 6.82 -15.01 13.14
C GLU A 20 6.80 -16.33 12.35
N ARG A 21 6.48 -17.44 13.04
CA ARG A 21 6.37 -18.78 12.42
C ARG A 21 5.25 -18.89 11.39
N ASP A 22 4.17 -18.11 11.56
CA ASP A 22 2.98 -18.20 10.71
C ASP A 22 3.13 -17.36 9.44
N HIS A 23 4.02 -16.35 9.45
CA HIS A 23 4.30 -15.54 8.27
C HIS A 23 4.79 -16.38 7.09
N GLN A 24 5.64 -17.39 7.33
CA GLN A 24 6.13 -18.26 6.26
C GLN A 24 5.00 -19.06 5.60
N THR A 25 4.02 -19.50 6.38
CA THR A 25 2.86 -20.26 5.87
C THR A 25 1.89 -19.34 5.14
N VAL A 26 1.60 -18.17 5.72
CA VAL A 26 0.63 -17.20 5.20
C VAL A 26 1.13 -16.48 3.94
N LEU A 27 2.43 -16.18 3.85
CA LEU A 27 3.05 -15.51 2.70
C LEU A 27 3.85 -16.44 1.79
N GLY A 28 3.85 -17.75 2.06
CA GLY A 28 4.50 -18.79 1.25
C GLY A 28 3.78 -19.08 -0.06
N LEU A 29 3.45 -18.04 -0.83
CA LEU A 29 2.56 -18.09 -2.01
C LEU A 29 3.17 -18.82 -3.21
N LEU A 30 4.48 -19.12 -3.17
CA LEU A 30 5.19 -19.82 -4.23
C LEU A 30 5.99 -20.98 -3.62
N ALA A 31 5.67 -22.20 -4.03
CA ALA A 31 6.30 -23.40 -3.50
C ALA A 31 7.82 -23.40 -3.75
N GLY A 32 8.58 -23.65 -2.68
CA GLY A 32 10.05 -23.69 -2.72
C GLY A 32 10.74 -22.35 -2.50
N GLU A 33 10.00 -21.24 -2.53
CA GLU A 33 10.54 -19.91 -2.27
C GLU A 33 10.36 -19.49 -0.80
N ARG A 34 11.25 -18.61 -0.31
CA ARG A 34 11.27 -18.17 1.09
C ARG A 34 10.63 -16.81 1.27
N VAL A 35 9.89 -16.63 2.36
CA VAL A 35 9.40 -15.32 2.77
C VAL A 35 10.58 -14.52 3.32
N ARG A 36 10.76 -13.29 2.82
CA ARG A 36 11.79 -12.38 3.32
C ARG A 36 11.25 -11.67 4.54
N MET A 37 12.08 -11.50 5.57
CA MET A 37 11.62 -10.92 6.83
C MET A 37 12.66 -10.04 7.49
N SER A 38 12.21 -8.91 8.02
CA SER A 38 12.96 -8.02 8.92
C SER A 38 12.25 -7.93 10.26
N ARG A 39 13.01 -7.88 11.36
CA ARG A 39 12.47 -7.72 12.73
C ARG A 39 12.55 -6.29 13.26
N ARG A 40 13.21 -5.38 12.52
CA ARG A 40 13.50 -4.02 12.97
C ARG A 40 13.16 -2.99 11.88
N PRO A 41 12.61 -1.81 12.28
CA PRO A 41 12.19 -1.45 13.64
C PRO A 41 10.93 -2.21 14.10
N ILE A 42 10.17 -2.76 13.15
CA ILE A 42 9.01 -3.62 13.38
C ILE A 42 9.10 -4.86 12.48
N VAL A 43 8.44 -5.95 12.88
CA VAL A 43 8.31 -7.14 12.05
C VAL A 43 7.70 -6.76 10.70
N TYR A 44 8.38 -7.14 9.63
CA TYR A 44 7.97 -6.89 8.25
C TYR A 44 8.31 -8.13 7.44
N ALA A 45 7.30 -8.76 6.84
CA ALA A 45 7.46 -9.94 6.03
C ALA A 45 6.98 -9.67 4.60
N VAL A 46 7.66 -10.26 3.62
CA VAL A 46 7.40 -10.06 2.19
C VAL A 46 7.38 -11.41 1.50
N SER A 47 6.30 -11.69 0.76
CA SER A 47 6.21 -12.88 -0.06
C SER A 47 7.29 -12.88 -1.15
N PRO A 48 7.59 -14.04 -1.75
CA PRO A 48 8.27 -14.10 -3.04
C PRO A 48 7.51 -13.27 -4.09
N ASP A 49 8.25 -12.75 -5.06
CA ASP A 49 7.68 -12.06 -6.22
C ASP A 49 7.03 -13.11 -7.15
N LEU A 50 5.80 -12.87 -7.58
CA LEU A 50 5.09 -13.71 -8.54
C LEU A 50 4.87 -12.97 -9.86
N LEU A 51 4.97 -13.71 -10.97
CA LEU A 51 4.80 -13.18 -12.31
C LEU A 51 3.44 -13.54 -12.86
N THR A 52 2.72 -12.55 -13.38
CA THR A 52 1.47 -12.76 -14.11
C THR A 52 1.63 -12.29 -15.54
N GLY A 53 1.39 -13.18 -16.51
CA GLY A 53 1.35 -12.83 -17.92
C GLY A 53 0.12 -11.99 -18.26
N VAL A 54 0.31 -10.92 -19.02
CA VAL A 54 -0.76 -10.03 -19.47
C VAL A 54 -0.69 -9.77 -20.97
N ASP A 55 -1.86 -9.67 -21.59
CA ASP A 55 -2.07 -9.24 -22.97
C ASP A 55 -3.38 -8.45 -23.01
N CYS A 56 -3.29 -7.14 -22.81
CA CYS A 56 -4.45 -6.29 -22.57
C CYS A 56 -4.22 -4.87 -23.10
N ARG A 57 -5.26 -4.03 -23.01
CA ARG A 57 -5.11 -2.60 -23.28
C ARG A 57 -4.40 -1.92 -22.12
N LEU A 58 -3.55 -0.95 -22.41
CA LEU A 58 -2.95 -0.07 -21.42
C LEU A 58 -3.78 1.21 -21.27
N PRO A 59 -3.82 1.79 -20.07
CA PRO A 59 -4.51 3.04 -19.84
C PRO A 59 -3.80 4.21 -20.50
N SER A 60 -4.58 5.14 -21.06
CA SER A 60 -4.12 6.29 -21.82
C SER A 60 -5.01 7.49 -21.54
N ALA A 61 -4.43 8.65 -21.21
CA ALA A 61 -5.16 9.88 -20.95
C ALA A 61 -5.90 10.38 -22.21
N SER A 62 -5.33 10.15 -23.38
CA SER A 62 -5.94 10.44 -24.69
C SER A 62 -6.94 9.39 -25.15
N ASN A 63 -7.24 8.37 -24.33
CA ASN A 63 -8.08 7.22 -24.68
C ASN A 63 -7.58 6.43 -25.90
N ALA A 64 -6.27 6.49 -26.19
CA ALA A 64 -5.68 5.70 -27.25
C ALA A 64 -5.77 4.20 -26.93
N ARG A 65 -6.09 3.38 -27.94
CA ARG A 65 -6.19 1.92 -27.80
C ARG A 65 -4.81 1.28 -27.89
N ILE A 66 -4.05 1.43 -26.82
CA ILE A 66 -2.67 0.95 -26.71
C ILE A 66 -2.70 -0.49 -26.21
N ARG A 67 -2.06 -1.43 -26.91
CA ARG A 67 -1.94 -2.84 -26.48
C ARG A 67 -0.59 -3.06 -25.82
N GLY A 68 -0.60 -3.72 -24.67
CA GLY A 68 0.59 -4.13 -23.93
C GLY A 68 0.61 -5.65 -23.76
N VAL A 69 1.78 -6.26 -23.96
CA VAL A 69 1.99 -7.70 -23.74
C VAL A 69 3.25 -7.91 -22.90
N GLY A 70 3.17 -8.76 -21.88
CA GLY A 70 4.34 -9.05 -21.06
C GLY A 70 4.00 -9.71 -19.74
N THR A 71 4.82 -9.44 -18.72
CA THR A 71 4.58 -9.91 -17.35
C THR A 71 4.59 -8.74 -16.38
N LEU A 72 3.70 -8.79 -15.38
CA LEU A 72 3.76 -7.93 -14.21
C LEU A 72 4.31 -8.70 -13.01
N VAL A 73 4.81 -7.97 -12.02
CA VAL A 73 5.27 -8.53 -10.75
C VAL A 73 4.24 -8.22 -9.68
N SER A 74 3.91 -9.21 -8.85
CA SER A 74 3.06 -9.03 -7.67
C SER A 74 3.69 -9.64 -6.43
N ARG A 75 3.43 -9.03 -5.27
CA ARG A 75 3.84 -9.54 -3.96
C ARG A 75 2.87 -9.10 -2.88
N ALA A 76 2.89 -9.80 -1.75
CA ALA A 76 2.17 -9.43 -0.55
C ALA A 76 3.15 -9.14 0.59
N THR A 77 2.79 -8.19 1.45
CA THR A 77 3.58 -7.83 2.63
C THR A 77 2.72 -7.82 3.88
N ILE A 78 3.33 -8.18 5.01
CA ILE A 78 2.69 -8.06 6.33
C ILE A 78 3.58 -7.20 7.23
N THR A 79 3.01 -6.14 7.78
CA THR A 79 3.67 -5.24 8.74
C THR A 79 3.08 -5.43 10.14
N GLY A 80 3.95 -5.68 11.12
CA GLY A 80 3.60 -5.89 12.52
C GLY A 80 2.58 -7.02 12.74
N GLY A 81 2.59 -8.03 11.86
CA GLY A 81 1.62 -9.13 11.85
C GLY A 81 0.14 -8.70 11.75
N ARG A 82 -0.15 -7.47 11.32
CA ARG A 82 -1.49 -6.86 11.38
C ARG A 82 -1.94 -6.19 10.10
N ILE A 83 -1.03 -5.54 9.38
CA ILE A 83 -1.37 -4.83 8.14
C ILE A 83 -0.91 -5.66 6.96
N LEU A 84 -1.84 -5.97 6.07
CA LEU A 84 -1.60 -6.67 4.83
C LEU A 84 -1.56 -5.65 3.68
N GLN A 85 -0.55 -5.78 2.83
CA GLN A 85 -0.52 -5.09 1.55
C GLN A 85 -0.42 -6.08 0.40
N GLY A 86 -1.13 -5.81 -0.69
CA GLY A 86 -0.94 -6.44 -1.98
C GLY A 86 -0.40 -5.41 -2.96
N SER A 87 0.72 -5.72 -3.60
CA SER A 87 1.39 -4.82 -4.53
C SER A 87 1.55 -5.48 -5.88
N SER A 88 1.27 -4.75 -6.94
CA SER A 88 1.51 -5.19 -8.32
C SER A 88 2.12 -4.06 -9.11
N TYR A 89 3.16 -4.33 -9.89
CA TYR A 89 3.83 -3.31 -10.69
C TYR A 89 4.40 -3.86 -12.00
N VAL A 90 4.67 -2.96 -12.92
CA VAL A 90 5.19 -3.28 -14.24
C VAL A 90 6.07 -2.16 -14.78
N ARG A 91 7.16 -2.55 -15.44
CA ARG A 91 7.96 -1.64 -16.27
C ARG A 91 7.38 -1.65 -17.68
N VAL A 92 7.00 -0.48 -18.16
CA VAL A 92 6.45 -0.31 -19.50
C VAL A 92 7.55 0.17 -20.43
N VAL A 93 7.79 -0.62 -21.48
CA VAL A 93 8.79 -0.31 -22.52
C VAL A 93 8.14 -0.38 -23.89
N ARG A 94 8.72 0.31 -24.86
CA ARG A 94 8.29 0.16 -26.25
C ARG A 94 8.79 -1.18 -26.78
N GLY A 95 7.93 -1.96 -27.41
CA GLY A 95 8.33 -3.18 -28.11
C GLY A 95 9.24 -2.88 -29.29
N GLU A 96 10.22 -3.75 -29.54
CA GLU A 96 11.10 -3.66 -30.72
C GLU A 96 10.31 -3.89 -32.02
N VAL A 97 9.27 -4.71 -31.94
CA VAL A 97 8.33 -5.02 -33.01
C VAL A 97 6.91 -4.61 -32.65
N ASN A 98 6.10 -4.31 -33.66
CA ASN A 98 4.70 -3.87 -33.48
C ASN A 98 3.69 -5.04 -33.48
N HIS A 99 4.15 -6.28 -33.27
CA HIS A 99 3.28 -7.46 -33.15
C HIS A 99 3.68 -8.29 -31.94
N ARG A 100 2.75 -9.14 -31.48
CA ARG A 100 2.97 -10.00 -30.32
C ARG A 100 4.00 -11.09 -30.65
N LEU A 101 4.96 -11.29 -29.74
CA LEU A 101 5.97 -12.35 -29.80
C LEU A 101 5.53 -13.60 -29.01
N PRO A 102 6.23 -14.75 -29.15
CA PRO A 102 5.96 -15.93 -28.35
C PRO A 102 6.13 -15.68 -26.84
N TRP A 103 5.45 -16.45 -25.99
CA TRP A 103 5.54 -16.27 -24.53
C TRP A 103 6.95 -16.41 -23.96
N SER A 104 7.81 -17.22 -24.58
CA SER A 104 9.22 -17.36 -24.18
C SER A 104 9.97 -16.02 -24.17
N HIS A 105 9.63 -15.12 -25.10
CA HIS A 105 10.20 -13.76 -25.15
C HIS A 105 9.82 -12.94 -23.91
N TYR A 106 8.55 -12.96 -23.51
CA TYR A 106 8.06 -12.19 -22.37
C TYR A 106 8.47 -12.81 -21.03
N LEU A 107 8.51 -14.14 -20.93
CA LEU A 107 8.94 -14.85 -19.72
C LEU A 107 10.42 -14.66 -19.44
N ALA A 108 11.25 -14.44 -20.47
CA ALA A 108 12.65 -14.06 -20.31
C ALA A 108 12.85 -12.63 -19.79
N ARG A 109 11.79 -11.82 -19.70
CA ARG A 109 11.80 -10.41 -19.27
C ARG A 109 10.78 -10.18 -18.14
N PRO A 110 11.06 -10.69 -16.93
CA PRO A 110 10.12 -10.58 -15.81
C PRO A 110 9.83 -9.11 -15.47
N GLY A 111 8.55 -8.82 -15.22
CA GLY A 111 8.08 -7.49 -14.83
C GLY A 111 8.11 -6.45 -15.94
N VAL A 112 8.25 -6.87 -17.20
CA VAL A 112 8.23 -5.98 -18.37
C VAL A 112 6.96 -6.21 -19.17
N VAL A 113 6.28 -5.12 -19.50
CA VAL A 113 5.23 -5.08 -20.51
C VAL A 113 5.71 -4.22 -21.69
N GLU A 114 5.71 -4.85 -22.86
CA GLU A 114 6.04 -4.21 -24.13
C GLU A 114 4.78 -3.63 -24.76
N VAL A 115 4.87 -2.36 -25.11
CA VAL A 115 3.82 -1.65 -25.84
C VAL A 115 3.96 -1.91 -27.34
N LEU A 116 2.87 -2.36 -27.95
CA LEU A 116 2.78 -2.56 -29.39
C LEU A 116 2.29 -1.27 -30.06
N GLY A 117 3.20 -0.55 -30.72
CA GLY A 117 2.90 0.69 -31.45
C GLY A 117 3.49 1.96 -30.84
N LYS A 118 2.94 3.11 -31.24
CA LYS A 118 3.39 4.43 -30.75
C LYS A 118 2.73 4.74 -29.41
N VAL A 119 3.52 5.22 -28.46
CA VAL A 119 3.06 5.58 -27.12
C VAL A 119 3.83 6.77 -26.56
N SER A 120 3.14 7.57 -25.77
CA SER A 120 3.71 8.63 -24.96
C SER A 120 3.70 8.18 -23.50
N ALA A 121 4.86 8.17 -22.84
CA ALA A 121 4.94 7.81 -21.41
C ALA A 121 4.08 8.74 -20.52
N PRO A 122 4.09 10.08 -20.73
CA PRO A 122 3.16 10.97 -20.03
C PRO A 122 1.68 10.64 -20.24
N ASP A 123 1.30 10.18 -21.43
CA ASP A 123 -0.08 9.81 -21.75
C ASP A 123 -0.51 8.53 -21.01
N LEU A 124 0.36 7.51 -20.96
CA LEU A 124 0.12 6.31 -20.16
C LEU A 124 0.06 6.63 -18.66
N ALA A 125 1.01 7.44 -18.17
CA ALA A 125 1.08 7.82 -16.77
C ALA A 125 -0.20 8.57 -16.34
N GLY A 126 -0.64 9.56 -17.13
CA GLY A 126 -1.87 10.28 -16.88
C GLY A 126 -3.11 9.39 -16.93
N GLY A 127 -3.18 8.48 -17.91
CA GLY A 127 -4.27 7.52 -18.03
C GLY A 127 -4.36 6.56 -16.85
N PHE A 128 -3.22 6.03 -16.40
CA PHE A 128 -3.17 5.10 -15.26
C PHE A 128 -3.55 5.79 -13.95
N LEU A 129 -3.09 7.02 -13.72
CA LEU A 129 -3.40 7.79 -12.52
C LEU A 129 -4.81 8.40 -12.53
N ALA A 130 -5.55 8.36 -13.63
CA ALA A 130 -6.91 8.91 -13.67
C ALA A 130 -7.84 8.18 -12.68
N PHE A 131 -8.54 8.93 -11.83
CA PHE A 131 -9.60 8.36 -10.99
C PHE A 131 -10.77 7.89 -11.85
N GLY A 132 -11.29 6.69 -11.58
CA GLY A 132 -12.42 6.12 -12.32
C GLY A 132 -12.55 4.60 -12.13
N PRO A 133 -13.72 4.04 -12.48
CA PRO A 133 -13.94 2.60 -12.41
C PRO A 133 -12.95 1.85 -13.33
N PRO A 134 -12.56 0.62 -12.97
CA PRO A 134 -11.73 -0.21 -13.85
C PRO A 134 -12.46 -0.44 -15.18
N GLY A 135 -11.80 -0.07 -16.29
CA GLY A 135 -12.26 -0.38 -17.64
C GLY A 135 -11.71 -1.72 -18.15
N GLU A 136 -11.85 -1.98 -19.45
CA GLU A 136 -11.26 -3.16 -20.14
C GLU A 136 -9.71 -3.09 -20.29
N GLN A 137 -9.03 -2.37 -19.41
CA GLN A 137 -7.61 -2.06 -19.48
C GLN A 137 -6.85 -2.83 -18.40
N LEU A 138 -5.52 -2.72 -18.40
CA LEU A 138 -4.66 -3.30 -17.38
C LEU A 138 -5.09 -2.81 -15.99
N ASP A 139 -5.63 -3.73 -15.19
CA ASP A 139 -6.05 -3.46 -13.81
C ASP A 139 -5.09 -4.14 -12.83
N LEU A 140 -4.01 -3.44 -12.49
CA LEU A 140 -3.07 -3.87 -11.45
C LEU A 140 -3.74 -4.01 -10.09
N GLY A 141 -4.84 -3.30 -9.87
CA GLY A 141 -5.60 -3.36 -8.65
C GLY A 141 -6.29 -4.67 -8.40
N SER A 142 -7.00 -5.17 -9.41
CA SER A 142 -7.63 -6.50 -9.34
C SER A 142 -6.60 -7.61 -9.10
N VAL A 143 -5.36 -7.46 -9.58
CA VAL A 143 -4.28 -8.39 -9.29
C VAL A 143 -3.82 -8.26 -7.83
N SER A 144 -3.55 -7.05 -7.36
CA SER A 144 -3.16 -6.80 -5.96
C SER A 144 -4.23 -7.26 -4.96
N ASP A 145 -5.51 -7.00 -5.24
CA ASP A 145 -6.63 -7.43 -4.41
C ASP A 145 -6.72 -8.95 -4.35
N ARG A 146 -6.61 -9.64 -5.50
CA ARG A 146 -6.56 -11.11 -5.54
C ARG A 146 -5.41 -11.67 -4.71
N PHE A 147 -4.25 -11.03 -4.77
CA PHE A 147 -3.09 -11.43 -3.98
C PHE A 147 -3.37 -11.30 -2.48
N MET A 148 -3.99 -10.20 -2.03
CA MET A 148 -4.41 -10.08 -0.64
C MET A 148 -5.42 -11.17 -0.27
N ASP A 149 -6.38 -11.47 -1.14
CA ASP A 149 -7.42 -12.44 -0.85
C ASP A 149 -6.83 -13.87 -0.69
N VAL A 150 -5.85 -14.26 -1.52
CA VAL A 150 -5.10 -15.52 -1.34
C VAL A 150 -4.41 -15.58 0.02
N VAL A 151 -3.83 -14.47 0.51
CA VAL A 151 -3.25 -14.44 1.87
C VAL A 151 -4.33 -14.64 2.93
N GLN A 152 -5.51 -14.01 2.74
CA GLN A 152 -6.63 -14.07 3.68
C GLN A 152 -7.33 -15.44 3.69
N GLU A 153 -7.16 -16.27 2.67
CA GLU A 153 -7.68 -17.65 2.60
C GLU A 153 -6.92 -18.64 3.49
N SER A 154 -5.80 -18.23 4.11
CA SER A 154 -5.03 -19.08 5.02
C SER A 154 -5.86 -19.54 6.23
N ALA A 155 -5.86 -20.85 6.49
CA ALA A 155 -6.54 -21.46 7.62
C ALA A 155 -5.97 -21.05 9.00
N LEU A 156 -4.82 -20.36 9.04
CA LEU A 156 -4.22 -19.81 10.26
C LEU A 156 -4.85 -18.49 10.71
N LEU A 157 -5.71 -17.88 9.88
CA LEU A 157 -6.37 -16.61 10.16
C LEU A 157 -7.78 -16.84 10.69
N ASP A 158 -8.17 -16.11 11.73
CA ASP A 158 -9.51 -16.24 12.33
C ASP A 158 -10.61 -15.43 11.62
N LEU A 159 -10.24 -14.69 10.56
CA LEU A 159 -11.09 -13.82 9.75
C LEU A 159 -11.80 -12.71 10.55
N ARG A 160 -11.23 -12.29 11.69
CA ARG A 160 -11.81 -11.27 12.57
C ARG A 160 -10.85 -10.11 12.78
N ALA A 161 -10.99 -9.06 11.98
CA ALA A 161 -10.22 -7.84 12.19
C ALA A 161 -10.53 -7.18 13.56
N PRO A 162 -9.51 -6.60 14.26
CA PRO A 162 -9.68 -5.98 15.58
C PRO A 162 -10.58 -4.73 15.54
N PHE A 163 -10.72 -4.11 14.37
CA PHE A 163 -11.66 -3.03 14.12
C PHE A 163 -11.99 -2.95 12.62
N ARG A 164 -13.05 -2.24 12.26
CA ARG A 164 -13.44 -2.03 10.86
C ARG A 164 -12.65 -0.88 10.24
N SER A 165 -11.94 -1.17 9.16
CA SER A 165 -11.24 -0.18 8.33
C SER A 165 -11.34 -0.57 6.87
N ASP A 166 -11.54 0.41 5.99
CA ASP A 166 -11.59 0.17 4.55
C ASP A 166 -10.17 -0.04 4.00
N ARG A 167 -10.05 -0.81 2.91
CA ARG A 167 -8.78 -0.92 2.19
C ARG A 167 -8.52 0.40 1.43
N THR A 168 -7.31 0.94 1.51
CA THR A 168 -6.88 2.04 0.64
C THR A 168 -6.26 1.50 -0.64
N ARG A 169 -6.33 2.30 -1.71
CA ARG A 169 -5.74 2.02 -3.03
C ARG A 169 -4.80 3.14 -3.39
N LEU A 170 -3.51 2.83 -3.55
CA LEU A 170 -2.51 3.74 -4.09
C LEU A 170 -2.14 3.30 -5.51
N ARG A 171 -2.56 4.06 -6.52
CA ARG A 171 -2.00 3.96 -7.87
C ARG A 171 -0.77 4.84 -7.96
N TRP A 172 0.32 4.31 -8.47
CA TRP A 172 1.55 5.07 -8.59
C TRP A 172 2.24 4.89 -9.94
N VAL A 173 2.95 5.93 -10.36
CA VAL A 173 3.86 5.86 -11.50
C VAL A 173 5.22 6.40 -11.12
N ALA A 174 6.25 5.79 -11.70
CA ALA A 174 7.63 6.24 -11.58
C ALA A 174 8.26 6.51 -12.93
N GLU A 175 8.91 7.68 -13.03
CA GLU A 175 9.61 8.14 -14.22
C GLU A 175 11.05 8.55 -13.87
N THR A 176 11.95 8.43 -14.84
CA THR A 176 13.33 8.94 -14.69
C THR A 176 13.38 10.42 -15.06
N GLY A 177 13.97 11.26 -14.20
CA GLY A 177 14.11 12.70 -14.45
C GLY A 177 14.52 13.47 -13.21
N GLU A 178 14.13 14.75 -13.15
CA GLU A 178 14.33 15.59 -11.96
C GLU A 178 13.47 15.10 -10.78
N PRO A 179 14.05 14.87 -9.59
CA PRO A 179 13.35 14.30 -8.45
C PRO A 179 12.14 15.13 -8.07
N GLY A 180 11.00 14.45 -8.00
CA GLY A 180 9.73 15.08 -7.69
C GLY A 180 8.76 14.06 -7.18
N VAL A 181 7.86 14.51 -6.31
CA VAL A 181 6.79 13.68 -5.78
C VAL A 181 5.51 14.49 -5.76
N HIS A 182 4.44 13.89 -6.28
CA HIS A 182 3.11 14.47 -6.28
C HIS A 182 2.13 13.41 -5.82
N PHE A 183 1.63 13.59 -4.60
CA PHE A 183 0.67 12.70 -3.96
C PHE A 183 -0.68 13.38 -3.88
N ILE A 184 -1.73 12.70 -4.36
CA ILE A 184 -3.10 13.21 -4.36
C ILE A 184 -3.99 12.21 -3.65
N LEU A 185 -4.78 12.72 -2.70
CA LEU A 185 -5.90 11.99 -2.12
C LEU A 185 -7.12 12.15 -3.03
N GLY A 186 -7.60 11.04 -3.56
CA GLY A 186 -8.86 11.00 -4.31
C GLY A 186 -10.07 10.89 -3.39
N GLU A 187 -11.24 10.74 -3.99
CA GLU A 187 -12.46 10.44 -3.24
C GLU A 187 -12.38 9.06 -2.57
N SER A 188 -12.97 8.95 -1.36
CA SER A 188 -13.04 7.72 -0.59
C SER A 188 -11.65 7.09 -0.32
N THR A 189 -11.36 5.93 -0.91
CA THR A 189 -10.16 5.11 -0.67
C THR A 189 -9.08 5.21 -1.75
N GLY A 190 -9.32 6.00 -2.82
CA GLY A 190 -8.37 6.19 -3.91
C GLY A 190 -7.26 7.20 -3.57
N ARG A 191 -6.02 6.88 -3.95
CA ARG A 191 -4.85 7.76 -3.88
C ARG A 191 -4.02 7.59 -5.14
N THR A 192 -3.36 8.67 -5.56
CA THR A 192 -2.45 8.65 -6.69
C THR A 192 -1.10 9.23 -6.31
N LEU A 193 -0.04 8.63 -6.85
CA LEU A 193 1.33 9.08 -6.66
C LEU A 193 2.03 9.17 -8.02
N ARG A 194 2.55 10.34 -8.34
CA ARG A 194 3.54 10.50 -9.40
C ARG A 194 4.88 10.76 -8.76
N LEU A 195 5.85 9.91 -9.04
CA LEU A 195 7.22 10.10 -8.58
C LEU A 195 8.17 10.16 -9.77
N THR A 196 9.15 11.05 -9.66
CA THR A 196 10.26 11.15 -10.58
C THR A 196 11.53 10.91 -9.77
N HIS A 197 12.43 10.08 -10.27
CA HIS A 197 13.68 9.76 -9.60
C HIS A 197 14.86 9.78 -10.57
N HIS A 198 16.07 9.89 -10.02
CA HIS A 198 17.30 9.77 -10.79
C HIS A 198 17.64 8.31 -11.08
N GLY A 199 18.31 8.08 -12.21
CA GLY A 199 18.91 6.79 -12.56
C GLY A 199 17.92 5.73 -13.04
N GLU A 200 18.44 4.50 -13.13
CA GLU A 200 17.65 3.33 -13.49
C GLU A 200 16.70 2.92 -12.36
N PHE A 201 15.71 2.10 -12.71
CA PHE A 201 14.77 1.57 -11.75
C PHE A 201 15.49 0.71 -10.72
N SER A 202 15.11 0.91 -9.47
CA SER A 202 15.44 0.02 -8.37
C SER A 202 14.15 -0.47 -7.72
N PRO A 203 14.08 -1.74 -7.26
CA PRO A 203 12.98 -2.23 -6.41
C PRO A 203 12.68 -1.34 -5.20
N ALA A 204 13.65 -0.54 -4.74
CA ALA A 204 13.47 0.45 -3.70
C ALA A 204 12.35 1.46 -3.97
N VAL A 205 12.01 1.73 -5.24
CA VAL A 205 10.87 2.58 -5.60
C VAL A 205 9.54 1.92 -5.21
N VAL A 206 9.45 0.59 -5.38
CA VAL A 206 8.27 -0.18 -4.94
C VAL A 206 8.18 -0.15 -3.42
N ASP A 207 9.30 -0.37 -2.72
CA ASP A 207 9.37 -0.30 -1.26
C ASP A 207 8.91 1.09 -0.73
N LEU A 208 9.32 2.18 -1.40
CA LEU A 208 8.86 3.54 -1.07
C LEU A 208 7.34 3.69 -1.24
N CYS A 209 6.77 3.17 -2.33
CA CYS A 209 5.34 3.26 -2.58
C CYS A 209 4.53 2.43 -1.58
N GLU A 210 5.03 1.26 -1.19
CA GLU A 210 4.44 0.42 -0.15
C GLU A 210 4.48 1.10 1.22
N ASP A 211 5.61 1.68 1.59
CA ASP A 211 5.76 2.40 2.86
C ASP A 211 4.87 3.64 2.90
N LEU A 212 4.75 4.40 1.80
CA LEU A 212 3.79 5.50 1.71
C LEU A 212 2.34 5.02 1.87
N ALA A 213 1.95 3.97 1.15
CA ALA A 213 0.60 3.42 1.21
C ALA A 213 0.26 2.88 2.61
N LEU A 214 1.25 2.33 3.34
CA LEU A 214 1.12 1.89 4.72
C LEU A 214 0.81 3.08 5.64
N HIS A 215 1.62 4.14 5.59
CA HIS A 215 1.47 5.28 6.47
C HIS A 215 0.22 6.11 6.17
N ASP A 216 -0.15 6.27 4.90
CA ASP A 216 -1.44 6.87 4.51
C ASP A 216 -2.62 6.07 5.07
N TRP A 217 -2.57 4.74 4.98
CA TRP A 217 -3.62 3.89 5.52
C TRP A 217 -3.70 3.98 7.04
N LEU A 218 -2.57 3.93 7.75
CA LEU A 218 -2.50 4.08 9.21
C LEU A 218 -3.18 5.38 9.64
N LEU A 219 -2.81 6.48 8.98
CA LEU A 219 -3.38 7.80 9.26
C LEU A 219 -4.90 7.84 9.00
N THR A 220 -5.34 7.29 7.87
CA THR A 220 -6.76 7.17 7.50
C THR A 220 -7.54 6.33 8.52
N ALA A 221 -6.98 5.20 8.96
CA ALA A 221 -7.58 4.29 9.92
C ALA A 221 -7.70 4.95 11.31
N LEU A 222 -6.65 5.62 11.78
CA LEU A 222 -6.66 6.33 13.06
C LEU A 222 -7.68 7.48 13.05
N LEU A 223 -7.74 8.26 11.97
CA LEU A 223 -8.74 9.31 11.79
C LEU A 223 -10.16 8.74 11.90
N THR A 224 -10.42 7.61 11.23
CA THR A 224 -11.71 6.94 11.27
C THR A 224 -12.08 6.46 12.67
N ILE A 225 -11.13 5.90 13.43
CA ILE A 225 -11.34 5.49 14.83
C ILE A 225 -11.70 6.70 15.70
N VAL A 226 -10.92 7.78 15.62
CA VAL A 226 -11.16 9.01 16.40
C VAL A 226 -12.51 9.63 16.08
N GLN A 227 -12.92 9.66 14.80
CA GLN A 227 -14.23 10.15 14.39
C GLN A 227 -15.36 9.26 14.94
N ARG A 228 -15.24 7.94 14.83
CA ARG A 228 -16.24 6.98 15.32
C ARG A 228 -16.34 6.92 16.84
N ALA A 229 -15.29 7.31 17.56
CA ALA A 229 -15.33 7.41 19.01
C ALA A 229 -16.40 8.39 19.51
N ARG A 230 -16.80 9.39 18.69
CA ARG A 230 -17.77 10.45 19.04
C ARG A 230 -17.38 11.19 20.33
N ILE A 231 -16.12 11.59 20.42
CA ILE A 231 -15.58 12.38 21.54
C ILE A 231 -16.46 13.63 21.76
N GLY A 232 -16.95 13.81 22.98
CA GLY A 232 -17.87 14.89 23.36
C GLY A 232 -19.36 14.58 23.15
N GLY A 233 -19.70 13.49 22.46
CA GLY A 233 -21.10 13.09 22.19
C GLY A 233 -21.49 11.70 22.70
N ALA A 234 -20.54 10.88 23.15
CA ALA A 234 -20.78 9.56 23.75
C ALA A 234 -20.32 9.53 25.21
N SER A 235 -20.76 8.52 25.98
CA SER A 235 -20.30 8.35 27.36
C SER A 235 -18.81 8.01 27.41
N ARG A 236 -18.16 8.34 28.54
CA ARG A 236 -16.71 8.12 28.69
C ARG A 236 -16.28 6.66 28.50
N PRO A 237 -16.96 5.65 29.08
CA PRO A 237 -16.59 4.25 28.86
C PRO A 237 -16.70 3.83 27.39
N GLU A 238 -17.73 4.30 26.68
CA GLU A 238 -17.89 4.04 25.25
C GLU A 238 -16.76 4.66 24.42
N VAL A 239 -16.36 5.90 24.74
CA VAL A 239 -15.25 6.57 24.07
C VAL A 239 -13.95 5.78 24.27
N SER A 240 -13.63 5.38 25.51
CA SER A 240 -12.43 4.57 25.78
C SER A 240 -12.45 3.24 25.02
N ALA A 241 -13.57 2.52 25.04
CA ALA A 241 -13.71 1.25 24.33
C ALA A 241 -13.55 1.40 22.81
N ARG A 242 -14.05 2.50 22.23
CA ARG A 242 -13.91 2.78 20.79
C ARG A 242 -12.49 3.22 20.40
N LEU A 243 -11.72 3.80 21.32
CA LEU A 243 -10.34 4.23 21.09
C LEU A 243 -9.31 3.11 21.33
N ALA A 244 -9.64 2.08 22.11
CA ALA A 244 -8.73 0.98 22.45
C ALA A 244 -8.00 0.37 21.23
N PRO A 245 -8.66 0.09 20.08
CA PRO A 245 -7.99 -0.47 18.92
C PRO A 245 -6.85 0.40 18.37
N ALA A 246 -6.93 1.73 18.51
CA ALA A 246 -5.85 2.62 18.10
C ALA A 246 -4.58 2.31 18.90
N VAL A 247 -4.69 2.24 20.22
CA VAL A 247 -3.56 2.00 21.13
C VAL A 247 -3.01 0.59 20.96
N ASP A 248 -3.89 -0.40 20.97
CA ASP A 248 -3.50 -1.82 20.99
C ASP A 248 -3.00 -2.32 19.64
N THR A 249 -3.46 -1.72 18.54
CA THR A 249 -3.24 -2.24 17.18
C THR A 249 -2.43 -1.29 16.30
N LEU A 250 -2.63 0.03 16.37
CA LEU A 250 -2.13 0.94 15.34
C LEU A 250 -0.93 1.78 15.77
N LEU A 251 -0.95 2.32 16.99
CA LEU A 251 -0.02 3.40 17.37
C LEU A 251 1.46 3.00 17.25
N HIS A 252 1.76 1.74 17.55
CA HIS A 252 3.12 1.19 17.52
C HIS A 252 3.61 0.82 16.11
N LEU A 253 2.74 0.84 15.10
CA LEU A 253 3.07 0.50 13.71
C LEU A 253 3.64 1.70 12.92
N TRP A 254 3.55 2.91 13.48
CA TRP A 254 4.01 4.13 12.84
C TRP A 254 5.53 4.24 12.86
N MET A 255 6.16 3.93 11.72
CA MET A 255 7.62 3.91 11.54
C MET A 255 8.01 4.60 10.22
N PRO A 256 7.65 5.88 10.02
CA PRO A 256 7.82 6.58 8.75
C PRO A 256 9.30 6.64 8.36
N GLY A 257 9.61 6.31 7.11
CA GLY A 257 10.97 6.42 6.59
C GLY A 257 11.91 5.28 6.99
N ALA A 258 11.51 4.37 7.88
CA ALA A 258 12.42 3.39 8.48
C ALA A 258 12.96 2.32 7.50
N ARG A 259 12.27 2.12 6.37
CA ARG A 259 12.64 1.15 5.33
C ARG A 259 12.98 1.82 4.00
N ILE A 260 13.10 3.14 3.98
CA ILE A 260 13.37 3.87 2.75
C ILE A 260 14.86 3.78 2.41
N HIS A 261 15.14 3.35 1.17
CA HIS A 261 16.51 3.31 0.67
C HIS A 261 17.11 4.73 0.68
N PRO A 262 18.38 4.92 1.09
CA PRO A 262 18.97 6.25 1.24
C PRO A 262 18.88 7.15 0.00
N SER A 263 18.95 6.57 -1.20
CA SER A 263 18.81 7.33 -2.46
C SER A 263 17.42 7.93 -2.69
N LEU A 264 16.40 7.46 -1.98
CA LEU A 264 15.02 7.93 -2.07
C LEU A 264 14.59 8.76 -0.85
N ALA A 265 15.46 8.92 0.15
CA ALA A 265 15.17 9.71 1.35
C ALA A 265 14.70 11.14 1.04
N PRO A 266 15.26 11.88 0.07
CA PRO A 266 14.77 13.23 -0.26
C PRO A 266 13.30 13.27 -0.73
N LEU A 267 12.83 12.21 -1.41
CA LEU A 267 11.43 12.10 -1.83
C LEU A 267 10.51 11.89 -0.63
N TRP A 268 10.93 11.04 0.31
CA TRP A 268 10.20 10.82 1.57
C TRP A 268 10.12 12.09 2.42
N GLU A 269 11.24 12.80 2.58
CA GLU A 269 11.27 14.06 3.34
C GLU A 269 10.35 15.13 2.74
N ASN A 270 10.17 15.14 1.42
CA ASN A 270 9.22 16.04 0.76
C ASN A 270 7.77 15.73 1.19
N LEU A 271 7.39 14.45 1.19
CA LEU A 271 6.08 13.98 1.66
C LEU A 271 5.85 14.27 3.15
N GLU A 272 6.87 14.12 4.00
CA GLU A 272 6.82 14.48 5.42
C GLU A 272 6.74 15.99 5.66
N ARG A 273 7.20 16.82 4.72
CA ARG A 273 7.03 18.28 4.81
C ARG A 273 5.62 18.69 4.40
N THR A 274 5.17 18.18 3.25
CA THR A 274 3.87 18.48 2.63
C THR A 274 3.34 17.21 1.97
N PRO A 275 2.30 16.54 2.53
CA PRO A 275 1.27 17.09 3.43
C PRO A 275 1.59 17.11 4.93
N GLY A 276 2.65 16.45 5.41
CA GLY A 276 2.95 16.42 6.85
C GLY A 276 2.37 15.25 7.63
N PHE A 277 2.51 14.03 7.09
CA PHE A 277 2.00 12.78 7.67
C PHE A 277 2.31 12.65 9.16
N SER A 278 3.59 12.76 9.57
CA SER A 278 3.96 12.59 10.98
C SER A 278 3.39 13.69 11.89
N ARG A 279 3.24 14.92 11.39
CA ARG A 279 2.60 16.02 12.16
C ARG A 279 1.13 15.72 12.43
N GLN A 280 0.39 15.28 11.40
CA GLN A 280 -1.02 14.93 11.56
C GLN A 280 -1.20 13.70 12.45
N TRP A 281 -0.36 12.68 12.28
CA TRP A 281 -0.34 11.50 13.13
C TRP A 281 -0.16 11.87 14.60
N GLN A 282 0.88 12.65 14.91
CA GLN A 282 1.20 13.05 16.28
C GLN A 282 0.04 13.81 16.95
N SER A 283 -0.61 14.72 16.24
CA SER A 283 -1.80 15.43 16.75
C SER A 283 -2.96 14.48 17.08
N LEU A 284 -3.17 13.43 16.27
CA LEU A 284 -4.18 12.40 16.56
C LEU A 284 -3.78 11.54 17.75
N VAL A 285 -2.50 11.16 17.88
CA VAL A 285 -2.00 10.39 19.03
C VAL A 285 -2.19 11.17 20.33
N GLU A 286 -1.83 12.46 20.35
CA GLU A 286 -2.04 13.34 21.50
C GLU A 286 -3.51 13.39 21.88
N ARG A 287 -4.41 13.62 20.91
CA ARG A 287 -5.85 13.64 21.15
C ARG A 287 -6.38 12.32 21.75
N VAL A 288 -5.90 11.17 21.28
CA VAL A 288 -6.28 9.86 21.84
C VAL A 288 -5.79 9.73 23.28
N ARG A 289 -4.53 10.06 23.54
CA ARG A 289 -3.92 9.98 24.88
C ARG A 289 -4.64 10.89 25.88
N ASP A 290 -4.92 12.13 25.48
CA ASP A 290 -5.62 13.11 26.33
C ASP A 290 -7.01 12.61 26.72
N GLN A 291 -7.74 12.04 25.77
CA GLN A 291 -9.09 11.53 26.03
C GLN A 291 -9.07 10.33 27.00
N LEU A 292 -8.08 9.44 26.87
CA LEU A 292 -7.92 8.32 27.80
C LEU A 292 -7.49 8.82 29.19
N ALA A 293 -6.58 9.78 29.27
CA ALA A 293 -6.13 10.36 30.54
C ALA A 293 -7.27 11.04 31.31
N VAL A 294 -8.07 11.86 30.64
CA VAL A 294 -9.25 12.52 31.24
C VAL A 294 -10.26 11.49 31.76
N ASN A 295 -10.49 10.41 31.01
CA ASN A 295 -11.39 9.34 31.44
C ASN A 295 -10.86 8.62 32.68
N THR A 296 -9.57 8.31 32.74
CA THR A 296 -8.94 7.68 33.92
C THR A 296 -9.05 8.57 35.16
N LEU A 297 -8.78 9.88 35.04
CA LEU A 297 -8.92 10.83 36.15
C LEU A 297 -10.35 10.94 36.66
N ALA A 298 -11.34 10.87 35.76
CA ALA A 298 -12.75 10.87 36.15
C ALA A 298 -13.12 9.62 36.95
N LEU A 299 -12.73 8.44 36.48
CA LEU A 299 -12.99 7.17 37.18
C LEU A 299 -12.37 7.18 38.59
N LEU A 300 -11.14 7.69 38.73
CA LEU A 300 -10.47 7.82 40.03
C LEU A 300 -11.18 8.79 40.98
N ARG A 301 -11.86 9.82 40.47
CA ARG A 301 -12.67 10.73 41.31
C ARG A 301 -13.95 10.06 41.79
N GLU A 302 -14.58 9.24 40.94
CA GLU A 302 -15.81 8.50 41.27
C GLU A 302 -15.56 7.36 42.27
N THR A 303 -14.34 6.82 42.33
CA THR A 303 -13.98 5.74 43.28
C THR A 303 -13.49 6.24 44.64
N ASN A 304 -13.09 7.51 44.74
CA ASN A 304 -12.57 8.14 45.96
C ASN A 304 -13.60 9.04 46.68
N GLY A 305 -14.83 9.13 46.17
CA GLY A 305 -15.94 9.87 46.77
C GLY A 305 -17.08 8.94 47.16
#